data_AF-A0AAD6UDY3-F1
#
_entry.id   AF-A0AAD6UDY3-F1
#
_cell.length_a   1.000
_cell.length_b   1.000
_cell.length_c   1.000
_cell.angle_alpha   90.00
_cell.angle_beta   90.00
_cell.angle_gamma   90.00
#
_symmetry.space_group_name_H-M   'P 1'
#
loop_
_entity.id
_entity.type
_entity.pdbx_description
1 polymer ?
#
loop_
_entity_poly.entity_id
_entity_poly.type
_entity_poly.pdbx_seq_one_letter_code
_entity_poly.pdbx_strand_id
1 'polypeptide(L)'
;MDPNRGEQPYIAVVDGFKDLADPAYLNKDLVTIHARAAALSARLKCLARNASSATRASKSLTAAARHDMDQSHLGLQNLLYEKRHLEREIEKCRQFASVYQDIPLYALEEFERLAPPEARTEEVLSDEHQLLLNRLSFEFVERQRLDKMKKDLMQQKEELLKESKTKSNTMDNVKAQIEALLKTAADVQKKVDELVMTIPTTNADTPG
;
A
#
# COMPACT_ATOMS: atom_id res chain seq x y z
N MET A 1 45.76 24.65 -26.41
CA MET A 1 47.08 25.23 -26.72
C MET A 1 47.46 24.74 -28.10
N ASP A 2 47.08 25.47 -29.15
CA ASP A 2 47.38 25.06 -30.51
C ASP A 2 48.88 25.26 -30.82
N PRO A 3 49.62 24.22 -31.26
CA PRO A 3 51.07 24.29 -31.45
C PRO A 3 51.50 25.03 -32.73
N ASN A 4 50.55 25.58 -33.51
CA ASN A 4 50.81 26.14 -34.84
C ASN A 4 50.77 27.68 -34.82
N ARG A 5 51.59 28.28 -33.95
CA ARG A 5 51.85 29.73 -33.92
C ARG A 5 53.07 30.09 -34.80
N GLY A 6 53.34 29.29 -35.85
CA GLY A 6 54.32 29.59 -36.89
C GLY A 6 53.74 30.62 -37.85
N GLU A 7 54.49 31.71 -38.07
CA GLU A 7 54.26 32.82 -39.03
C GLU A 7 52.81 32.98 -39.51
N GLN A 8 52.07 33.85 -38.83
CA GLN A 8 50.67 34.05 -39.16
C GLN A 8 50.59 34.69 -40.56
N PRO A 9 49.99 34.04 -41.58
CA PRO A 9 50.14 34.40 -42.99
C PRO A 9 49.54 35.76 -43.35
N TYR A 10 48.76 36.36 -42.45
CA TYR A 10 48.27 37.74 -42.58
C TYR A 10 49.35 38.78 -42.24
N ILE A 11 50.34 38.46 -41.39
CA ILE A 11 51.43 39.37 -41.02
C ILE A 11 52.22 39.74 -42.27
N ALA A 12 52.59 38.74 -43.08
CA ALA A 12 53.25 38.95 -44.37
C ALA A 12 52.41 39.77 -45.38
N VAL A 13 51.07 39.69 -45.30
CA VAL A 13 50.17 40.49 -46.16
C VAL A 13 50.10 41.94 -45.67
N VAL A 14 50.00 42.13 -44.36
CA VAL A 14 49.96 43.44 -43.70
C VAL A 14 51.29 44.17 -43.88
N ASP A 15 52.41 43.49 -43.69
CA ASP A 15 53.75 44.06 -43.90
C ASP A 15 53.97 44.37 -45.39
N GLY A 16 53.48 43.52 -46.31
CA GLY A 16 53.48 43.84 -47.74
C GLY A 16 52.66 45.08 -48.11
N PHE A 17 51.59 45.39 -47.37
CA PHE A 17 50.83 46.64 -47.53
C PHE A 17 51.56 47.84 -46.91
N LYS A 18 52.25 47.66 -45.78
CA LYS A 18 53.09 48.72 -45.17
C LYS A 18 54.25 49.10 -46.09
N ASP A 19 54.90 48.11 -46.71
CA ASP A 19 55.97 48.33 -47.68
C ASP A 19 55.48 49.21 -48.85
N LEU A 20 54.26 48.99 -49.33
CA LEU A 20 53.67 49.78 -50.41
C LEU A 20 53.33 51.22 -50.00
N ALA A 21 53.22 51.50 -48.70
CA ALA A 21 52.96 52.83 -48.16
C ALA A 21 54.26 53.61 -47.85
N ASP A 22 55.43 52.98 -47.99
CA ASP A 22 56.73 53.61 -47.78
C ASP A 22 57.04 54.65 -48.89
N PRO A 23 57.48 55.88 -48.56
CA PRO A 23 57.86 56.91 -49.54
C PRO A 23 58.88 56.46 -50.59
N ALA A 24 59.63 55.37 -50.37
CA ALA A 24 60.50 54.75 -51.36
C ALA A 24 59.78 54.31 -52.66
N TYR A 25 58.45 54.14 -52.63
CA TYR A 25 57.65 53.75 -53.81
C TYR A 25 57.05 54.94 -54.58
N LEU A 26 57.29 56.19 -54.15
CA LEU A 26 56.73 57.40 -54.78
C LEU A 26 57.20 57.61 -56.23
N ASN A 27 58.36 57.06 -56.61
CA ASN A 27 58.97 57.18 -57.93
C ASN A 27 58.85 55.91 -58.81
N LYS A 28 58.06 54.91 -58.40
CA LYS A 28 57.86 53.66 -59.17
C LYS A 28 56.64 53.72 -60.09
N ASP A 29 56.66 52.89 -61.13
CA ASP A 29 55.56 52.78 -62.10
C ASP A 29 54.24 52.39 -61.42
N LEU A 30 53.23 53.23 -61.61
CA LEU A 30 51.89 53.13 -61.01
C LEU A 30 51.22 51.79 -61.30
N VAL A 31 51.43 51.22 -62.49
CA VAL A 31 50.86 49.93 -62.90
C VAL A 31 51.38 48.80 -62.01
N THR A 32 52.67 48.82 -61.68
CA THR A 32 53.30 47.79 -60.83
C THR A 32 52.83 47.85 -59.37
N ILE A 33 52.60 49.07 -58.86
CA ILE A 33 52.07 49.30 -57.50
C ILE A 33 50.64 48.77 -57.41
N HIS A 34 49.78 49.10 -58.39
CA HIS A 34 48.41 48.59 -58.42
C HIS A 34 48.34 47.07 -58.56
N ALA A 35 49.19 46.46 -59.40
CA ALA A 35 49.25 45.01 -59.53
C ALA A 35 49.63 44.32 -58.21
N ARG A 36 50.62 44.86 -57.49
CA ARG A 36 51.04 44.32 -56.18
C ARG A 36 49.97 44.51 -55.10
N ALA A 37 49.32 45.68 -55.05
CA ALA A 37 48.22 45.95 -54.12
C ALA A 37 47.00 45.04 -54.39
N ALA A 38 46.68 44.78 -55.67
CA ALA A 38 45.61 43.87 -56.06
C ALA A 38 45.92 42.42 -55.63
N ALA A 39 47.16 41.96 -55.81
CA ALA A 39 47.60 40.63 -55.36
C ALA A 39 47.52 40.47 -53.84
N LEU A 40 47.98 41.47 -53.07
CA LEU A 40 47.86 41.49 -51.60
C LEU A 40 46.40 41.51 -51.14
N SER A 41 45.54 42.29 -51.81
CA SER A 41 44.10 42.35 -51.53
C SER A 41 43.41 41.03 -51.82
N ALA A 42 43.77 40.34 -52.91
CA ALA A 42 43.27 39.01 -53.22
C ALA A 42 43.69 37.98 -52.16
N ARG A 43 44.95 38.04 -51.70
CA ARG A 43 45.45 37.18 -50.62
C ARG A 43 44.75 37.44 -49.29
N LEU A 44 44.50 38.71 -48.93
CA LEU A 44 43.73 39.08 -47.74
C LEU A 44 42.29 38.53 -47.81
N LYS A 45 41.61 38.69 -48.95
CA LYS A 45 40.26 38.13 -49.17
C LYS A 45 40.25 36.61 -49.05
N CYS A 46 41.28 35.92 -49.55
CA CYS A 46 41.43 34.48 -49.41
C CYS A 46 41.59 34.06 -47.94
N LEU A 47 42.46 34.73 -47.18
CA LEU A 47 42.63 34.49 -45.75
C LEU A 47 41.34 34.73 -44.96
N ALA A 48 40.59 35.79 -45.28
CA ALA A 48 39.31 36.09 -44.64
C ALA A 48 38.25 35.00 -44.94
N ARG A 49 38.20 34.48 -46.17
CA ARG A 49 37.33 33.36 -46.54
C ARG A 49 37.72 32.08 -45.78
N ASN A 50 39.01 31.80 -45.66
CA ASN A 50 39.51 30.64 -44.92
C ASN A 50 39.20 30.73 -43.42
N ALA A 51 39.37 31.90 -42.82
CA ALA A 51 38.99 32.12 -41.42
C ALA A 51 37.47 31.96 -41.20
N SER A 52 36.66 32.47 -42.14
CA SER A 52 35.20 32.34 -42.10
C SER A 52 34.76 30.88 -42.27
N SER A 53 35.38 30.13 -43.18
CA SER A 53 35.07 28.71 -43.38
C SER A 53 35.49 27.85 -42.18
N ALA A 54 36.67 28.09 -41.60
CA ALA A 54 37.12 27.42 -40.39
C ALA A 54 36.19 27.71 -39.19
N THR A 55 35.74 28.95 -39.05
CA THR A 55 34.75 29.33 -38.02
C THR A 55 33.42 28.61 -38.24
N ARG A 56 32.95 28.53 -39.49
CA ARG A 56 31.71 27.84 -39.84
C ARG A 56 31.81 26.33 -39.57
N ALA A 57 32.94 25.71 -39.92
CA ALA A 57 33.21 24.31 -39.63
C ALA A 57 33.21 24.04 -38.13
N SER A 58 33.90 24.87 -37.34
CA SER A 58 33.92 24.75 -35.88
C SER A 58 32.53 24.89 -35.27
N LYS A 59 31.74 25.88 -35.72
CA LYS A 59 30.34 26.05 -35.31
C LYS A 59 29.51 24.81 -35.63
N SER A 60 29.63 24.27 -36.84
CA SER A 60 28.91 23.06 -37.26
C SER A 60 29.27 21.85 -36.38
N LEU A 61 30.56 21.64 -36.08
CA LEU A 61 31.01 20.55 -35.22
C LEU A 61 30.48 20.69 -33.80
N THR A 62 30.53 21.89 -33.22
CA THR A 62 29.99 22.14 -31.88
C THR A 62 28.47 22.00 -31.83
N ALA A 63 27.77 22.36 -32.90
CA ALA A 63 26.32 22.19 -33.00
C ALA A 63 25.93 20.71 -33.09
N ALA A 64 26.66 19.90 -33.87
CA ALA A 64 26.45 18.46 -33.95
C ALA A 64 26.70 17.79 -32.59
N ALA A 65 27.82 18.08 -31.93
CA ALA A 65 28.11 17.54 -30.60
C ALA A 65 27.06 17.94 -29.55
N ARG A 66 26.57 19.19 -29.59
CA ARG A 66 25.47 19.64 -28.73
C ARG A 66 24.18 18.86 -29.02
N HIS A 67 23.86 18.63 -30.29
CA HIS A 67 22.67 17.88 -30.67
C HIS A 67 22.71 16.44 -30.13
N ASP A 68 23.85 15.76 -30.27
CA ASP A 68 24.04 14.38 -29.78
C ASP A 68 23.91 14.31 -28.24
N MET A 69 24.44 15.32 -27.54
CA MET A 69 24.28 15.48 -26.09
C MET A 69 22.81 15.68 -25.71
N ASP A 70 22.09 16.55 -26.42
CA ASP A 70 20.67 16.83 -26.15
C ASP A 70 19.80 15.59 -26.38
N GLN A 71 20.08 14.80 -27.43
CA GLN A 71 19.43 13.51 -27.70
C GLN A 71 19.67 12.51 -26.55
N SER A 72 20.92 12.39 -26.12
CA SER A 72 21.29 11.51 -25.00
C SER A 72 20.62 11.93 -23.70
N HIS A 73 20.54 13.24 -23.44
CA HIS A 73 19.87 13.80 -22.27
C HIS A 73 18.35 13.51 -22.30
N LEU A 74 17.70 13.62 -23.46
CA LEU A 74 16.30 13.25 -23.63
C LEU A 74 16.08 11.76 -23.33
N GLY A 75 16.97 10.88 -23.83
CA GLY A 75 16.93 9.45 -23.53
C GLY A 75 17.04 9.16 -22.03
N LEU A 76 17.95 9.85 -21.33
CA LEU A 76 18.08 9.75 -19.88
C LEU A 76 16.81 10.20 -19.15
N GLN A 77 16.19 11.31 -19.56
CA GLN A 77 14.95 11.79 -18.94
C GLN A 77 13.80 10.78 -19.10
N ASN A 78 13.69 10.14 -20.27
CA ASN A 78 12.70 9.08 -20.51
C ASN A 78 12.91 7.89 -19.55
N LEU A 79 14.15 7.41 -19.40
CA LEU A 79 14.48 6.32 -18.48
C LEU A 79 14.24 6.69 -17.01
N LEU A 80 14.55 7.93 -16.62
CA LEU A 80 14.26 8.42 -15.27
C LEU A 80 12.75 8.50 -15.00
N TYR A 81 11.97 8.88 -16.01
CA TYR A 81 10.51 8.87 -15.89
C TYR A 81 9.98 7.45 -15.71
N GLU A 82 10.44 6.50 -16.54
CA GLU A 82 10.06 5.09 -16.46
C GLU A 82 10.44 4.48 -15.11
N LYS A 83 11.68 4.69 -14.64
CA LYS A 83 12.13 4.28 -13.30
C LYS A 83 11.20 4.78 -12.20
N ARG A 84 10.89 6.08 -12.19
CA ARG A 84 9.98 6.66 -11.18
C ARG A 84 8.57 6.10 -11.28
N HIS A 85 8.10 5.80 -12.49
CA HIS A 85 6.79 5.18 -12.68
C HIS A 85 6.77 3.77 -12.10
N LEU A 86 7.76 2.94 -12.43
CA LEU A 86 7.90 1.59 -11.88
C LEU A 86 8.06 1.59 -10.36
N GLU A 87 8.86 2.49 -9.79
CA GLU A 87 9.00 2.64 -8.34
C GLU A 87 7.66 2.96 -7.67
N ARG A 88 6.84 3.83 -8.27
CA ARG A 88 5.49 4.12 -7.76
C ARG A 88 4.56 2.91 -7.86
N GLU A 89 4.59 2.18 -8.96
CA GLU A 89 3.75 0.98 -9.11
C GLU A 89 4.19 -0.13 -8.15
N ILE A 90 5.50 -0.34 -7.95
CA ILE A 90 6.02 -1.27 -6.94
C ILE A 90 5.55 -0.89 -5.55
N GLU A 91 5.62 0.39 -5.20
CA GLU A 91 5.19 0.87 -3.89
C GLU A 91 3.67 0.69 -3.70
N LYS A 92 2.85 0.96 -4.73
CA LYS A 92 1.42 0.65 -4.69
C LYS A 92 1.16 -0.84 -4.46
N CYS A 93 1.88 -1.72 -5.16
CA CYS A 93 1.75 -3.16 -4.98
C CYS A 93 2.21 -3.62 -3.58
N ARG A 94 3.23 -2.99 -3.00
CA ARG A 94 3.70 -3.28 -1.63
C ARG A 94 2.73 -2.80 -0.56
N GLN A 95 2.06 -1.67 -0.80
CA GLN A 95 1.02 -1.13 0.08
C GLN A 95 -0.27 -1.94 0.04
N PHE A 96 -0.35 -2.99 -0.79
CA PHE A 96 -1.45 -3.94 -0.74
C PHE A 96 -1.43 -4.69 0.60
N ALA A 97 -2.14 -4.14 1.59
CA ALA A 97 -2.39 -4.78 2.86
C ALA A 97 -3.53 -5.80 2.70
N SER A 98 -3.16 -7.07 2.70
CA SER A 98 -4.13 -8.17 2.70
C SER A 98 -4.59 -8.45 4.13
N VAL A 99 -5.91 -8.56 4.31
CA VAL A 99 -6.58 -8.78 5.62
C VAL A 99 -6.00 -9.95 6.43
N TYR A 100 -5.38 -10.95 5.78
CA TYR A 100 -4.81 -12.10 6.50
C TYR A 100 -3.65 -11.73 7.45
N GLN A 101 -2.98 -10.59 7.24
CA GLN A 101 -1.85 -10.16 8.08
C GLN A 101 -2.29 -9.77 9.50
N ASP A 102 -3.54 -9.35 9.69
CA ASP A 102 -4.08 -8.89 10.97
C ASP A 102 -4.90 -9.97 11.70
N ILE A 103 -5.00 -11.17 11.15
CA ILE A 103 -5.79 -12.25 11.76
C ILE A 103 -4.97 -12.86 12.91
N PRO A 104 -5.50 -12.91 14.15
CA PRO A 104 -4.86 -13.65 15.22
C PRO A 104 -4.92 -15.14 14.88
N LEU A 105 -3.77 -15.73 14.63
CA LEU A 105 -3.59 -17.16 14.35
C LEU A 105 -3.05 -17.86 15.60
N TYR A 106 -3.34 -19.16 15.74
CA TYR A 106 -2.62 -20.01 16.68
C TYR A 106 -1.10 -19.90 16.53
N ALA A 107 -0.39 -20.01 17.64
CA ALA A 107 1.07 -20.09 17.65
C ALA A 107 1.54 -21.32 16.85
N LEU A 108 2.79 -21.29 16.37
CA LEU A 108 3.31 -22.35 15.51
C LEU A 108 3.31 -23.70 16.23
N GLU A 109 3.68 -23.71 17.51
CA GLU A 109 3.72 -24.90 18.36
C GLU A 109 2.32 -25.47 18.61
N GLU A 110 1.31 -24.61 18.72
CA GLU A 110 -0.08 -25.02 18.90
C GLU A 110 -0.66 -25.60 17.61
N PHE A 111 -0.36 -24.99 16.46
CA PHE A 111 -0.70 -25.53 15.15
C PHE A 111 -0.03 -26.90 14.92
N GLU A 112 1.26 -27.00 15.21
CA GLU A 112 2.02 -28.25 15.10
C GLU A 112 1.52 -29.37 16.00
N ARG A 113 0.76 -29.06 17.06
CA ARG A 113 0.12 -30.04 17.93
C ARG A 113 -1.32 -30.35 17.53
N LEU A 114 -2.11 -29.34 17.19
CA LEU A 114 -3.57 -29.45 17.02
C LEU A 114 -4.03 -29.66 15.57
N ALA A 115 -3.23 -29.24 14.57
CA ALA A 115 -3.63 -29.35 13.18
C ALA A 115 -3.71 -30.82 12.70
N PRO A 116 -4.48 -31.12 11.64
CA PRO A 116 -4.49 -32.44 11.02
C PRO A 116 -3.10 -32.84 10.48
N PRO A 117 -2.75 -34.13 10.43
CA PRO A 117 -1.46 -34.59 9.92
C PRO A 117 -1.24 -34.20 8.45
N GLU A 118 -2.31 -34.10 7.66
CA GLU A 118 -2.27 -33.68 6.25
C GLU A 118 -1.79 -32.22 6.10
N ALA A 119 -1.99 -31.38 7.12
CA ALA A 119 -1.63 -29.98 7.12
C ALA A 119 -0.22 -29.70 7.68
N ARG A 120 0.52 -30.76 8.09
CA ARG A 120 1.85 -30.66 8.74
C ARG A 120 2.87 -31.63 8.15
N THR A 121 2.77 -31.93 6.86
CA THR A 121 3.78 -32.73 6.17
C THR A 121 5.12 -31.97 6.15
N GLU A 122 6.24 -32.69 6.09
CA GLU A 122 7.58 -32.06 6.03
C GLU A 122 7.71 -31.09 4.85
N GLU A 123 7.12 -31.44 3.70
CA GLU A 123 7.09 -30.56 2.53
C GLU A 123 6.38 -29.23 2.84
N VAL A 124 5.25 -29.27 3.53
CA VAL A 124 4.49 -28.08 3.94
C VAL A 124 5.25 -27.26 4.98
N LEU A 125 5.89 -27.91 5.95
CA LEU A 125 6.66 -27.21 6.99
C LEU A 125 7.90 -26.51 6.43
N SER A 126 8.45 -27.04 5.32
CA SER A 126 9.60 -26.46 4.64
C SER A 126 9.28 -25.24 3.76
N ASP A 127 8.03 -25.11 3.30
CA ASP A 127 7.57 -23.98 2.49
C ASP A 127 6.73 -23.01 3.32
N GLU A 128 7.29 -21.83 3.61
CA GLU A 128 6.64 -20.78 4.42
C GLU A 128 5.26 -20.37 3.87
N HIS A 129 5.09 -20.34 2.54
CA HIS A 129 3.83 -19.94 1.93
C HIS A 129 2.76 -21.01 2.14
N GLN A 130 3.11 -22.27 1.91
CA GLN A 130 2.19 -23.40 2.13
C GLN A 130 1.85 -23.55 3.61
N LEU A 131 2.82 -23.37 4.49
CA LEU A 131 2.62 -23.34 5.92
C LEU A 131 1.59 -22.26 6.31
N LEU A 132 1.72 -21.04 5.81
CA LEU A 132 0.77 -19.96 6.09
C LEU A 132 -0.64 -20.28 5.60
N LEU A 133 -0.78 -20.81 4.38
CA LEU A 133 -2.08 -21.22 3.83
C LEU A 133 -2.75 -22.29 4.69
N ASN A 134 -1.99 -23.29 5.13
CA ASN A 134 -2.51 -24.35 5.99
C ASN A 134 -2.88 -23.84 7.39
N ARG A 135 -2.09 -22.90 7.95
CA ARG A 135 -2.44 -22.22 9.21
C ARG A 135 -3.73 -21.42 9.09
N LEU A 136 -3.93 -20.68 8.00
CA LEU A 136 -5.16 -19.93 7.74
C LEU A 136 -6.38 -20.86 7.54
N SER A 137 -6.20 -21.95 6.81
CA SER A 137 -7.25 -22.96 6.60
C SER A 137 -7.67 -23.62 7.92
N PHE A 138 -6.69 -23.99 8.75
CA PHE A 138 -6.94 -24.55 10.07
C PHE A 138 -7.70 -23.57 10.98
N GLU A 139 -7.26 -22.31 11.05
CA GLU A 139 -7.94 -21.26 11.82
C GLU A 139 -9.39 -21.08 11.35
N PHE A 140 -9.63 -21.09 10.04
CA PHE A 140 -10.96 -20.96 9.48
C PHE A 140 -11.89 -22.11 9.89
N VAL A 141 -11.40 -23.34 9.85
CA VAL A 141 -12.16 -24.52 10.30
C VAL A 141 -12.43 -24.46 11.80
N GLU A 142 -11.44 -24.11 12.61
CA GLU A 142 -11.62 -23.99 14.06
C GLU A 142 -12.62 -22.88 14.44
N ARG A 143 -12.57 -21.73 13.78
CA ARG A 143 -13.55 -20.66 14.01
C ARG A 143 -14.97 -21.07 13.63
N GLN A 144 -15.15 -21.79 12.53
CA GLN A 144 -16.45 -22.35 12.19
C GLN A 144 -16.95 -23.35 13.23
N ARG A 145 -16.07 -24.23 13.73
CA ARG A 145 -16.40 -25.20 14.78
C ARG A 145 -16.83 -24.49 16.07
N LEU A 146 -16.09 -23.47 16.49
CA LEU A 146 -16.38 -22.67 17.68
C LEU A 146 -17.67 -21.85 17.53
N ASP A 147 -17.91 -21.25 16.37
CA ASP A 147 -19.15 -20.49 16.11
C ASP A 147 -20.39 -21.41 16.15
N LYS A 148 -20.28 -22.61 15.56
CA LYS A 148 -21.34 -23.63 15.66
C LYS A 148 -21.60 -24.03 17.11
N MET A 149 -20.55 -24.38 17.85
CA MET A 149 -20.66 -24.76 19.26
C MET A 149 -21.27 -23.63 20.11
N LYS A 150 -20.90 -22.38 19.84
CA LYS A 150 -21.47 -21.21 20.50
C LYS A 150 -22.97 -21.07 20.21
N LYS A 151 -23.40 -21.25 18.95
CA LYS A 151 -24.82 -21.22 18.57
C LYS A 151 -25.61 -22.31 19.27
N ASP A 152 -25.09 -23.54 19.28
CA ASP A 152 -25.72 -24.68 19.94
C ASP A 152 -25.87 -24.42 21.46
N LEU A 153 -24.82 -23.92 22.12
CA LEU A 153 -24.87 -23.56 23.54
C LEU A 153 -25.82 -22.40 23.83
N MET A 154 -25.90 -21.39 22.96
CA MET A 154 -26.88 -20.30 23.10
C MET A 154 -28.31 -20.82 23.00
N GLN A 155 -28.58 -21.74 22.07
CA GLN A 155 -29.89 -22.38 21.94
C GLN A 155 -30.25 -23.19 23.20
N GLN A 156 -29.32 -24.01 23.70
CA GLN A 156 -29.53 -24.77 24.95
C GLN A 156 -29.79 -23.85 26.14
N LYS A 157 -29.05 -22.74 26.25
CA LYS A 157 -29.26 -21.73 27.28
C LYS A 157 -30.66 -21.13 27.20
N GLU A 158 -31.12 -20.76 26.00
CA GLU A 158 -32.46 -20.22 25.80
C GLU A 158 -33.57 -21.22 26.15
N GLU A 159 -33.38 -22.49 25.79
CA GLU A 159 -34.32 -23.56 26.12
C GLU A 159 -34.40 -23.80 27.63
N LEU A 160 -33.26 -23.88 28.32
CA LEU A 160 -33.22 -24.00 29.79
C LEU A 160 -33.83 -22.79 30.49
N LEU A 161 -33.63 -21.57 29.97
CA LEU A 161 -34.28 -20.37 30.52
C LEU A 161 -35.80 -20.42 30.34
N LYS A 162 -36.30 -20.90 29.20
CA LYS A 162 -37.74 -21.10 28.96
C LYS A 162 -38.29 -22.16 29.91
N GLU A 163 -37.62 -23.30 30.06
CA GLU A 163 -38.02 -24.36 30.98
C GLU A 163 -38.03 -23.88 32.43
N SER A 164 -37.00 -23.17 32.86
CA SER A 164 -36.92 -22.56 34.21
C SER A 164 -38.06 -21.59 34.45
N LYS A 165 -38.41 -20.76 33.46
CA LYS A 165 -39.54 -19.82 33.58
C LYS A 165 -40.87 -20.56 33.68
N THR A 166 -41.09 -21.59 32.87
CA THR A 166 -42.28 -22.44 32.95
C THR A 166 -42.39 -23.12 34.32
N LYS A 167 -41.29 -23.71 34.83
CA LYS A 167 -41.25 -24.32 36.16
C LYS A 167 -41.54 -23.31 37.27
N SER A 168 -40.97 -22.10 37.20
CA SER A 168 -41.28 -21.01 38.14
C SER A 168 -42.77 -20.67 38.12
N ASN A 169 -43.35 -20.44 36.95
CA ASN A 169 -44.79 -20.13 36.81
C ASN A 169 -45.67 -21.27 37.36
N THR A 170 -45.30 -22.54 37.13
CA THR A 170 -46.04 -23.68 37.70
C THR A 170 -45.92 -23.74 39.22
N MET A 171 -44.74 -23.43 39.78
CA MET A 171 -44.53 -23.38 41.22
C MET A 171 -45.37 -22.26 41.86
N ASP A 172 -45.40 -21.09 41.24
CA ASP A 172 -46.24 -19.97 41.69
C ASP A 172 -47.74 -20.33 41.64
N ASN A 173 -48.18 -21.04 40.60
CA ASN A 173 -49.55 -21.54 40.49
C ASN A 173 -49.88 -22.57 41.59
N VAL A 174 -49.01 -23.56 41.79
CA VAL A 174 -49.18 -24.57 42.86
C VAL A 174 -49.24 -23.90 44.23
N LYS A 175 -48.35 -22.94 44.51
CA LYS A 175 -48.37 -22.15 45.74
C LYS A 175 -49.72 -21.45 45.94
N ALA A 176 -50.24 -20.78 44.90
CA ALA A 176 -51.53 -20.12 44.97
C ALA A 176 -52.69 -21.10 45.24
N GLN A 177 -52.66 -22.30 44.65
CA GLN A 177 -53.67 -23.34 44.92
C GLN A 177 -53.58 -23.89 46.35
N ILE A 178 -52.37 -24.08 46.88
CA ILE A 178 -52.17 -24.50 48.28
C ILE A 178 -52.68 -23.42 49.24
N GLU A 179 -52.40 -22.15 48.99
CA GLU A 179 -52.92 -21.03 49.80
C GLU A 179 -54.46 -20.99 49.77
N ALA A 180 -55.07 -21.20 48.59
CA ALA A 180 -56.52 -21.28 48.45
C ALA A 180 -57.12 -22.50 49.18
N LEU A 181 -56.47 -23.66 49.12
CA LEU A 181 -56.88 -24.86 49.85
C LEU A 181 -56.77 -24.66 51.36
N LEU A 182 -55.67 -24.09 51.85
CA LEU A 182 -55.47 -23.76 53.27
C LEU A 182 -56.55 -22.80 53.78
N LYS A 183 -56.89 -21.78 53.00
CA LYS A 183 -57.99 -20.86 53.32
C LYS A 183 -59.33 -21.60 53.40
N THR A 184 -59.62 -22.45 52.41
CA THR A 184 -60.86 -23.24 52.38
C THR A 184 -60.93 -24.23 53.54
N ALA A 185 -59.83 -24.91 53.86
CA ALA A 185 -59.74 -25.82 55.00
C ALA A 185 -59.94 -25.08 56.33
N ALA A 186 -59.36 -23.89 56.49
CA ALA A 186 -59.57 -23.03 57.65
C ALA A 186 -61.05 -22.59 57.77
N ASP A 187 -61.69 -22.24 56.66
CA ASP A 187 -63.11 -21.87 56.65
C ASP A 187 -64.02 -23.07 56.96
N VAL A 188 -63.71 -24.26 56.45
CA VAL A 188 -64.41 -25.51 56.80
C VAL A 188 -64.21 -25.86 58.27
N GLN A 189 -62.98 -25.74 58.79
CA GLN A 189 -62.69 -26.01 60.20
C GLN A 189 -63.51 -25.09 61.11
N LYS A 190 -63.58 -23.78 60.81
CA LYS A 190 -64.47 -22.86 61.54
C LYS A 190 -65.93 -23.32 61.52
N LYS A 191 -66.44 -23.74 60.36
CA LYS A 191 -67.82 -24.25 60.24
C LYS A 191 -68.04 -25.55 61.02
N VAL A 192 -67.06 -26.46 61.03
CA VAL A 192 -67.14 -27.72 61.79
C VAL A 192 -67.09 -27.43 63.29
N ASP A 193 -66.21 -26.54 63.75
CA ASP A 193 -66.13 -26.12 65.15
C ASP A 193 -67.46 -25.49 65.59
N GLU A 194 -68.04 -24.60 64.78
CA GLU A 194 -69.39 -24.05 64.99
C GLU A 194 -70.46 -25.16 65.11
N LEU A 195 -70.43 -26.17 64.24
CA LEU A 195 -71.40 -27.28 64.27
C LEU A 195 -71.17 -28.24 65.47
N VAL A 196 -69.93 -28.51 65.86
CA VAL A 196 -69.60 -29.36 67.01
C VAL A 196 -69.99 -28.68 68.33
N MET A 197 -69.92 -27.35 68.42
CA MET A 197 -70.44 -26.60 69.58
C MET A 197 -71.99 -26.62 69.67
N THR A 198 -72.69 -27.10 68.62
CA THR A 198 -74.17 -27.16 68.57
C THR A 198 -74.78 -28.55 68.78
N ILE A 199 -73.98 -29.60 69.02
CA ILE A 199 -74.51 -30.92 69.40
C ILE A 199 -74.74 -30.92 70.92
N PRO A 200 -76.00 -30.94 71.42
CA PRO A 200 -76.25 -31.15 72.83
C PRO A 200 -75.99 -32.64 73.14
N THR A 201 -75.00 -32.93 73.97
CA THR A 201 -75.04 -34.14 74.80
C THR A 201 -76.11 -33.93 75.86
N THR A 202 -77.37 -34.19 75.52
CA THR A 202 -78.41 -34.47 76.52
C THR A 202 -78.57 -35.98 76.63
N ASN A 203 -77.85 -36.51 77.61
CA ASN A 203 -78.12 -37.80 78.22
C ASN A 203 -79.55 -37.85 78.77
N ALA A 204 -80.04 -39.08 78.84
CA ALA A 204 -81.30 -39.51 79.42
C ALA A 204 -81.47 -39.15 80.91
N ASP A 205 -82.72 -39.38 81.36
CA ASP A 205 -83.18 -39.70 82.73
C ASP A 205 -83.52 -38.54 83.69
N THR A 206 -84.65 -38.47 84.41
CA THR A 206 -85.98 -39.13 84.54
C THR A 206 -86.77 -38.21 85.54
N PRO A 207 -88.11 -38.30 85.71
CA PRO A 207 -88.96 -37.24 86.28
C PRO A 207 -89.25 -37.38 87.78
N GLY A 208 -89.74 -36.28 88.37
CA GLY A 208 -90.33 -36.20 89.71
C GLY A 208 -90.92 -34.82 89.95
#